data_AF-A0A7C1KB02-F1
#
_entry.id   AF-A0A7C1KB02-F1
#
_cell.length_a   1.000
_cell.length_b   1.000
_cell.length_c   1.000
_cell.angle_alpha   90.00
_cell.angle_beta   90.00
_cell.angle_gamma   90.00
#
_symmetry.space_group_name_H-M   'P 1'
#
loop_
_entity.id
_entity.type
_entity.pdbx_description
1 polymer ?
#
loop_
_entity_poly.entity_id
_entity_poly.type
_entity_poly.pdbx_seq_one_letter_code
_entity_poly.pdbx_strand_id
1 'polypeptide(L)'
;MRMRSRGWLMAVGVVGIVLGTACGGESVAAKQMQQLKAAYSSPSPVSPAMPDHIFLAQGDGTFLFLHFDKPVDKAEKVLYTGMAVPGVFSRSDQERVEKQFGKGFTHFHRAKCAANDANACHGADRVGEEGFWFRHVAVDNFKMPWGDVRRGTDYNFMPTPPPN
;
A
#
# COMPACT_ATOMS: atom_id res chain seq x y z
N MET A 1 9.22 65.82 54.73
CA MET A 1 8.99 66.00 53.27
C MET A 1 10.07 65.22 52.51
N ARG A 2 9.63 64.41 51.54
CA ARG A 2 10.37 63.56 50.59
C ARG A 2 11.03 62.25 51.06
N MET A 3 10.29 61.17 50.77
CA MET A 3 10.72 59.78 50.56
C MET A 3 11.87 59.68 49.55
N ARG A 4 12.70 58.63 49.70
CA ARG A 4 13.26 57.89 48.57
C ARG A 4 13.55 56.44 48.98
N SER A 5 12.64 55.56 48.59
CA SER A 5 12.80 54.12 48.51
C SER A 5 13.91 53.75 47.52
N ARG A 6 14.80 52.84 47.90
CA ARG A 6 15.65 52.10 46.96
C ARG A 6 15.39 50.61 47.13
N GLY A 7 15.03 49.99 46.01
CA GLY A 7 14.44 48.67 45.93
C GLY A 7 15.46 47.53 46.00
N TRP A 8 14.85 46.35 46.13
CA TRP A 8 15.42 45.01 46.05
C TRP A 8 16.10 44.70 44.72
N LEU A 9 16.99 43.70 44.72
CA LEU A 9 16.89 42.53 43.83
C LEU A 9 17.89 41.45 44.25
N MET A 10 17.35 40.37 44.81
CA MET A 10 18.03 39.08 44.95
C MET A 10 18.27 38.52 43.54
N ALA A 11 19.53 38.26 43.19
CA ALA A 11 19.86 37.52 41.98
C ALA A 11 19.52 36.04 42.20
N VAL A 12 18.40 35.59 41.62
CA VAL A 12 18.12 34.16 41.45
C VAL A 12 18.91 33.69 40.25
N GLY A 13 19.97 32.92 40.49
CA GLY A 13 20.70 32.22 39.45
C GLY A 13 19.81 31.15 38.82
N VAL A 14 19.32 31.42 37.61
CA VAL A 14 18.68 30.40 36.78
C VAL A 14 19.78 29.51 36.22
N VAL A 15 19.93 28.32 36.79
CA VAL A 15 20.66 27.22 36.17
C VAL A 15 19.84 26.80 34.95
N GLY A 16 20.25 27.27 33.77
CA GLY A 16 19.74 26.76 32.52
C GLY A 16 20.16 25.32 32.35
N ILE A 17 19.25 24.38 32.61
CA ILE A 17 19.40 23.01 32.11
C ILE A 17 19.26 23.10 30.59
N VAL A 18 20.40 23.09 29.91
CA VAL A 18 20.45 22.78 28.48
C VAL A 18 19.94 21.34 28.36
N LEU A 19 18.68 21.19 27.94
CA LEU A 19 18.14 19.91 27.50
C LEU A 19 18.98 19.48 26.29
N GLY A 20 19.92 18.59 26.56
CA GLY A 20 20.72 17.93 25.54
C GLY A 20 19.80 17.30 24.50
N THR A 21 20.12 17.54 23.24
CA THR A 21 19.58 16.86 22.07
C THR A 21 19.57 15.35 22.32
N ALA A 22 18.39 14.79 22.61
CA ALA A 22 18.24 13.35 22.72
C ALA A 22 18.40 12.71 21.32
N CYS A 23 19.21 11.66 21.31
CA CYS A 23 19.63 10.81 20.19
C CYS A 23 18.59 10.57 19.08
N GLY A 24 19.09 10.56 17.84
CA GLY A 24 18.37 10.09 16.64
C GLY A 24 18.03 8.59 16.73
N GLY A 25 16.93 8.27 17.39
CA GLY A 25 16.28 6.97 17.31
C GLY A 25 15.33 6.92 16.12
N GLU A 26 15.39 5.84 15.35
CA GLU A 26 14.39 5.55 14.32
C GLU A 26 12.99 5.46 14.97
N SER A 27 12.01 6.17 14.38
CA SER A 27 10.66 6.26 14.94
C SER A 27 10.00 4.88 15.00
N VAL A 28 9.06 4.69 15.93
CA VAL A 28 8.28 3.44 16.03
C VAL A 28 7.57 3.12 14.71
N ALA A 29 7.04 4.14 14.03
CA ALA A 29 6.40 4.01 12.72
C ALA A 29 7.37 3.48 11.66
N ALA A 30 8.61 3.98 11.62
CA ALA A 30 9.62 3.49 10.68
C ALA A 30 9.97 2.02 10.95
N LYS A 31 10.15 1.63 12.22
CA LYS A 31 10.37 0.22 12.60
C LYS A 31 9.19 -0.69 12.21
N GLN A 32 7.96 -0.24 12.45
CA GLN A 32 6.76 -0.99 12.08
C GLN A 32 6.63 -1.14 10.56
N MET A 33 6.94 -0.09 9.79
CA MET A 33 6.96 -0.17 8.33
C MET A 33 8.01 -1.17 7.84
N GLN A 34 9.19 -1.21 8.45
CA GLN A 34 10.22 -2.21 8.10
C GLN A 34 9.77 -3.63 8.42
N GLN A 35 9.14 -3.85 9.60
CA GLN A 35 8.56 -5.14 9.95
C GLN A 35 7.47 -5.58 8.96
N LEU A 36 6.60 -4.64 8.54
CA LEU A 36 5.56 -4.92 7.56
C LEU A 36 6.15 -5.28 6.18
N LYS A 37 7.14 -4.53 5.71
CA LYS A 37 7.86 -4.84 4.45
C LYS A 37 8.55 -6.21 4.52
N ALA A 38 9.15 -6.54 5.66
CA ALA A 38 9.78 -7.84 5.87
C ALA A 38 8.76 -8.99 5.89
N ALA A 39 7.54 -8.76 6.37
CA ALA A 39 6.47 -9.75 6.32
C ALA A 39 5.98 -10.00 4.88
N TYR A 40 5.92 -8.95 4.04
CA TYR A 40 5.53 -9.05 2.63
C TYR A 40 6.75 -9.22 1.72
N SER A 41 7.56 -10.24 1.97
CA SER A 41 8.82 -10.50 1.25
C SER A 41 8.72 -11.55 0.15
N SER A 42 7.50 -11.94 -0.25
CA SER A 42 7.34 -12.96 -1.29
C SER A 42 7.69 -12.39 -2.66
N PRO A 43 8.27 -13.18 -3.57
CA PRO A 43 8.44 -12.78 -4.96
C PRO A 43 7.10 -12.34 -5.56
N SER A 44 7.14 -11.31 -6.43
CA SER A 44 5.96 -10.86 -7.17
C SER A 44 5.35 -12.03 -7.96
N PRO A 45 4.02 -12.23 -7.89
CA PRO A 45 3.34 -13.24 -8.71
C PRO A 45 3.28 -12.87 -10.19
N VAL A 46 3.58 -11.62 -10.53
CA VAL A 46 3.56 -11.08 -11.89
C VAL A 46 4.93 -10.59 -12.32
N SER A 47 5.24 -10.71 -13.61
CA SER A 47 6.48 -10.27 -14.23
C SER A 47 6.22 -9.38 -15.46
N PRO A 48 6.76 -8.16 -15.51
CA PRO A 48 7.63 -7.54 -14.49
C PRO A 48 6.86 -7.20 -13.19
N ALA A 49 7.61 -7.08 -12.09
CA ALA A 49 7.04 -6.74 -10.79
C ALA A 49 6.53 -5.30 -10.77
N MET A 50 5.39 -5.06 -10.13
CA MET A 50 4.88 -3.72 -9.87
C MET A 50 5.71 -3.06 -8.76
N PRO A 51 6.37 -1.91 -9.01
CA PRO A 51 7.37 -1.33 -8.09
C PRO A 51 6.78 -0.76 -6.79
N ASP A 52 5.48 -0.54 -6.78
CA ASP A 52 4.65 0.00 -5.70
C ASP A 52 3.85 -1.11 -4.97
N HIS A 53 4.15 -2.38 -5.24
CA HIS A 53 3.51 -3.52 -4.59
C HIS A 53 4.50 -4.42 -3.85
N ILE A 54 4.05 -4.97 -2.72
CA ILE A 54 4.73 -6.08 -2.02
C ILE A 54 3.74 -7.18 -1.68
N PHE A 55 4.22 -8.41 -1.61
CA PHE A 55 3.38 -9.61 -1.59
C PHE A 55 3.73 -10.56 -0.44
N LEU A 56 2.70 -11.24 0.06
CA LEU A 56 2.81 -12.35 1.00
C LEU A 56 2.05 -13.56 0.44
N ALA A 57 2.79 -14.57 -0.01
CA ALA A 57 2.24 -15.85 -0.46
C ALA A 57 1.56 -16.58 0.71
N GLN A 58 0.38 -17.14 0.47
CA GLN A 58 -0.41 -17.86 1.49
C GLN A 58 -0.16 -19.38 1.49
N GLY A 59 0.60 -19.90 0.52
CA GLY A 59 0.94 -21.33 0.40
C GLY A 59 0.03 -22.13 -0.53
N ASP A 60 -1.12 -21.59 -0.92
CA ASP A 60 -2.08 -22.20 -1.86
C ASP A 60 -2.06 -21.54 -3.26
N GLY A 61 -1.04 -20.73 -3.53
CA GLY A 61 -0.91 -19.93 -4.75
C GLY A 61 -1.65 -18.59 -4.70
N THR A 62 -2.41 -18.29 -3.65
CA THR A 62 -2.96 -16.95 -3.41
C THR A 62 -1.93 -16.06 -2.71
N PHE A 63 -2.12 -14.74 -2.87
CA PHE A 63 -1.26 -13.74 -2.24
C PHE A 63 -2.11 -12.68 -1.55
N LEU A 64 -1.65 -12.23 -0.39
CA LEU A 64 -2.00 -10.91 0.12
C LEU A 64 -1.01 -9.90 -0.43
N PHE A 65 -1.44 -8.67 -0.66
CA PHE A 65 -0.55 -7.60 -1.10
C PHE A 65 -0.85 -6.26 -0.44
N LEU A 66 0.17 -5.40 -0.43
CA LEU A 66 0.04 -3.98 -0.15
C LEU A 66 0.41 -3.19 -1.41
N HIS A 67 -0.32 -2.12 -1.67
CA HIS A 67 -0.10 -1.18 -2.76
C HIS A 67 0.11 0.21 -2.16
N PHE A 68 1.24 0.84 -2.48
CA PHE A 68 1.67 2.13 -1.95
C PHE A 68 1.41 3.29 -2.92
N ASP A 69 1.57 4.52 -2.42
CA ASP A 69 1.40 5.74 -3.22
C ASP A 69 2.54 6.00 -4.23
N LYS A 70 3.68 5.35 -4.02
CA LYS A 70 4.94 5.47 -4.78
C LYS A 70 5.64 4.11 -4.79
N PRO A 71 6.74 3.93 -5.57
CA PRO A 71 7.62 2.79 -5.41
C PRO A 71 8.00 2.55 -3.93
N VAL A 72 8.10 1.28 -3.53
CA VAL A 72 8.18 0.86 -2.12
C VAL A 72 9.34 1.51 -1.35
N ASP A 73 10.43 1.85 -2.01
CA ASP A 73 11.60 2.55 -1.44
C ASP A 73 11.35 4.04 -1.14
N LYS A 74 10.34 4.63 -1.79
CA LYS A 74 9.94 6.04 -1.68
C LYS A 74 8.54 6.23 -1.12
N ALA A 75 7.84 5.15 -0.81
CA ALA A 75 6.47 5.14 -0.33
C ALA A 75 6.33 5.89 1.00
N GLU A 76 5.28 6.70 1.09
CA GLU A 76 4.90 7.41 2.32
C GLU A 76 3.62 6.81 2.93
N LYS A 77 2.79 6.17 2.10
CA LYS A 77 1.47 5.68 2.49
C LYS A 77 1.15 4.34 1.85
N VAL A 78 0.45 3.50 2.60
CA VAL A 78 -0.28 2.36 2.03
C VAL A 78 -1.61 2.90 1.52
N LEU A 79 -1.94 2.66 0.25
CA LEU A 79 -3.23 3.03 -0.35
C LEU A 79 -4.22 1.87 -0.28
N TYR A 80 -3.75 0.67 -0.62
CA TYR A 80 -4.58 -0.53 -0.61
C TYR A 80 -3.91 -1.70 0.11
N THR A 81 -4.73 -2.52 0.73
CA THR A 81 -4.43 -3.93 0.95
C THR A 81 -5.29 -4.75 -0.02
N GLY A 82 -4.86 -5.94 -0.37
CA GLY A 82 -5.65 -6.75 -1.27
C GLY A 82 -5.27 -8.22 -1.32
N MET A 83 -5.95 -8.92 -2.21
CA MET A 83 -5.72 -10.34 -2.49
C MET A 83 -5.56 -10.55 -4.00
N ALA A 84 -4.57 -11.35 -4.38
CA ALA A 84 -4.38 -11.85 -5.73
C ALA A 84 -4.67 -13.36 -5.76
N VAL A 85 -5.57 -13.79 -6.64
CA VAL A 85 -6.00 -15.19 -6.76
C VAL A 85 -5.65 -15.69 -8.16
N PRO A 86 -4.96 -16.84 -8.29
CA PRO A 86 -4.62 -17.38 -9.59
C PRO A 86 -5.88 -17.75 -10.38
N GLY A 87 -5.80 -17.53 -11.69
CA GLY A 87 -6.92 -17.76 -12.58
C GLY A 87 -6.58 -17.54 -14.04
N VAL A 88 -7.63 -17.46 -14.84
CA VAL A 88 -7.55 -17.18 -16.27
C VAL A 88 -8.46 -16.02 -16.64
N PHE A 89 -8.14 -15.32 -17.73
CA PHE A 89 -8.93 -14.18 -18.18
C PHE A 89 -10.23 -14.62 -18.86
N SER A 90 -11.28 -14.85 -18.07
CA SER A 90 -12.66 -15.08 -18.54
C SER A 90 -13.68 -14.65 -17.49
N ARG A 91 -14.92 -14.37 -17.92
CA ARG A 91 -16.02 -14.06 -17.00
C ARG A 91 -16.33 -15.22 -16.06
N SER A 92 -16.35 -16.45 -16.59
CA SER A 92 -16.60 -17.65 -15.80
C SER A 92 -15.57 -17.85 -14.69
N ASP A 93 -14.30 -17.53 -14.94
CA ASP A 93 -13.25 -17.66 -13.94
C ASP A 93 -13.29 -16.53 -12.90
N GLN A 94 -13.60 -15.30 -13.32
CA GLN A 94 -13.87 -14.20 -12.39
C GLN A 94 -15.00 -14.57 -11.42
N GLU A 95 -16.11 -15.11 -11.95
CA GLU A 95 -17.25 -15.56 -11.13
C GLU A 95 -16.89 -16.72 -10.19
N ARG A 96 -16.02 -17.65 -10.64
CA ARG A 96 -15.47 -18.71 -9.78
C ARG A 96 -14.70 -18.12 -8.60
N VAL A 97 -13.78 -17.19 -8.87
CA VAL A 97 -12.99 -16.51 -7.82
C VAL A 97 -13.91 -15.76 -6.86
N GLU A 98 -14.88 -15.00 -7.38
CA GLU A 98 -15.80 -14.23 -6.56
C GLU A 98 -16.73 -15.10 -5.71
N LYS A 99 -17.12 -16.28 -6.21
CA LYS A 99 -17.91 -17.25 -5.44
C LYS A 99 -17.13 -17.79 -4.23
N GLN A 100 -15.81 -17.93 -4.37
CA GLN A 100 -14.95 -18.48 -3.33
C GLN A 100 -14.46 -17.42 -2.33
N PHE A 101 -14.04 -16.24 -2.81
CA PHE A 101 -13.36 -15.23 -2.00
C PHE A 101 -14.19 -13.95 -1.77
N GLY A 102 -15.41 -13.91 -2.30
CA GLY A 102 -16.30 -12.75 -2.27
C GLY A 102 -16.09 -11.81 -3.46
N LYS A 103 -17.01 -10.85 -3.61
CA LYS A 103 -17.00 -9.87 -4.70
C LYS A 103 -15.79 -8.94 -4.69
N GLY A 104 -15.54 -8.28 -5.83
CA GLY A 104 -14.59 -7.17 -5.95
C GLY A 104 -13.29 -7.52 -6.67
N PHE A 105 -13.22 -8.67 -7.33
CA PHE A 105 -12.09 -9.05 -8.16
C PHE A 105 -12.23 -8.43 -9.56
N THR A 106 -12.10 -7.11 -9.64
CA THR A 106 -12.40 -6.32 -10.85
C THR A 106 -11.20 -6.16 -11.80
N HIS A 107 -9.99 -6.48 -11.33
CA HIS A 107 -8.74 -6.26 -12.04
C HIS A 107 -8.02 -7.59 -12.28
N PHE A 108 -7.59 -7.84 -13.51
CA PHE A 108 -6.79 -9.00 -13.89
C PHE A 108 -5.42 -8.54 -14.33
N HIS A 109 -4.41 -9.33 -13.98
CA HIS A 109 -3.05 -9.12 -14.42
C HIS A 109 -2.49 -10.44 -14.93
N ARG A 110 -1.95 -10.45 -16.15
CA ARG A 110 -1.21 -11.61 -16.66
C ARG A 110 -0.02 -11.92 -15.77
N ALA A 111 0.29 -13.20 -15.62
CA ALA A 111 1.45 -13.63 -14.86
C ALA A 111 2.77 -13.14 -15.49
N LYS A 112 2.81 -13.03 -16.82
CA LYS A 112 3.96 -12.54 -17.59
C LYS A 112 3.48 -11.70 -18.76
N CYS A 113 4.12 -10.57 -19.02
CA CYS A 113 4.00 -9.88 -20.29
C CYS A 113 5.38 -9.59 -20.90
N ALA A 114 5.44 -9.46 -22.23
CA ALA A 114 6.69 -9.26 -22.96
C ALA A 114 7.29 -7.86 -22.79
N ALA A 115 6.51 -6.92 -22.25
CA ALA A 115 6.96 -5.57 -21.98
C ALA A 115 7.75 -5.50 -20.67
N ASN A 116 8.75 -4.62 -20.61
CA ASN A 116 9.44 -4.25 -19.37
C ASN A 116 8.63 -3.26 -18.50
N ASP A 117 7.30 -3.28 -18.62
CA ASP A 117 6.37 -2.41 -17.88
C ASP A 117 5.22 -3.26 -17.34
N ALA A 118 5.03 -3.24 -16.01
CA ALA A 118 3.98 -4.01 -15.36
C ALA A 118 2.58 -3.49 -15.76
N ASN A 119 2.44 -2.21 -16.09
CA ASN A 119 1.16 -1.66 -16.54
C ASN A 119 0.68 -2.28 -17.86
N ALA A 120 1.60 -2.80 -18.68
CA ALA A 120 1.26 -3.49 -19.92
C ALA A 120 0.65 -4.89 -19.70
N CYS A 121 0.76 -5.43 -18.49
CA CYS A 121 0.22 -6.74 -18.14
C CYS A 121 -1.24 -6.68 -17.66
N HIS A 122 -1.88 -5.51 -17.56
CA HIS A 122 -3.29 -5.39 -17.20
C HIS A 122 -4.22 -6.07 -18.22
N GLY A 123 -5.24 -6.77 -17.73
CA GLY A 123 -6.13 -7.61 -18.55
C GLY A 123 -5.36 -8.75 -19.21
N ALA A 124 -5.87 -9.24 -20.33
CA ALA A 124 -5.13 -10.16 -21.20
C ALA A 124 -5.48 -9.91 -22.67
N ASP A 125 -4.62 -10.40 -23.58
CA ASP A 125 -4.85 -10.24 -25.02
C ASP A 125 -5.83 -11.30 -25.55
N ARG A 126 -5.98 -12.42 -24.81
CA ARG A 126 -6.81 -13.56 -25.19
C ARG A 126 -7.61 -14.11 -24.02
N VAL A 127 -8.78 -14.67 -24.34
CA VAL A 127 -9.60 -15.43 -23.39
C VAL A 127 -8.78 -16.61 -22.86
N GLY A 128 -8.86 -16.86 -21.55
CA GLY A 128 -8.24 -18.03 -20.94
C GLY A 128 -6.74 -17.88 -20.65
N GLU A 129 -6.14 -16.71 -20.91
CA GLU A 129 -4.75 -16.46 -20.58
C GLU A 129 -4.53 -16.44 -19.06
N GLU A 130 -3.45 -17.07 -18.60
CA GLU A 130 -3.15 -17.26 -17.18
C GLU A 130 -2.67 -15.98 -16.50
N GLY A 131 -3.06 -15.82 -15.25
CA GLY A 131 -2.70 -14.66 -14.44
C GLY A 131 -3.38 -14.68 -13.09
N PHE A 132 -3.67 -13.49 -12.60
CA PHE A 132 -4.22 -13.30 -11.26
C PHE A 132 -5.37 -12.29 -11.30
N TRP A 133 -6.45 -12.64 -10.63
CA TRP A 133 -7.53 -11.73 -10.28
C TRP A 133 -7.17 -11.00 -8.98
N PHE A 134 -7.21 -9.67 -9.01
CA PHE A 134 -6.90 -8.79 -7.90
C PHE A 134 -8.16 -8.14 -7.35
N ARG A 135 -8.29 -8.14 -6.02
CA ARG A 135 -9.21 -7.29 -5.28
C ARG A 135 -8.44 -6.25 -4.47
N HIS A 136 -8.76 -4.98 -4.70
CA HIS A 136 -8.18 -3.84 -3.99
C HIS A 136 -9.14 -3.35 -2.90
N VAL A 137 -8.64 -3.23 -1.68
CA VAL A 137 -9.37 -2.71 -0.52
C VAL A 137 -8.64 -1.47 -0.01
N ALA A 138 -9.24 -0.31 -0.23
CA ALA A 138 -8.68 0.98 0.16
C ALA A 138 -8.64 1.08 1.68
N VAL A 139 -7.47 1.42 2.23
CA VAL A 139 -7.28 1.55 3.69
C VAL A 139 -7.75 2.91 4.21
N ASP A 140 -7.90 3.90 3.33
CA ASP A 140 -8.39 5.23 3.64
C ASP A 140 -9.14 5.87 2.46
N ASN A 141 -9.54 7.13 2.60
CA ASN A 141 -10.12 7.94 1.53
C ASN A 141 -9.03 8.75 0.81
N PHE A 142 -8.97 8.67 -0.52
CA PHE A 142 -7.98 9.39 -1.34
C PHE A 142 -8.47 9.58 -2.78
N LYS A 143 -7.66 10.24 -3.63
CA LYS A 143 -7.96 10.46 -5.05
C LYS A 143 -7.03 9.63 -5.91
N MET A 144 -7.57 9.01 -6.95
CA MET A 144 -6.84 8.29 -8.00
C MET A 144 -7.23 8.85 -9.37
N PRO A 145 -6.53 8.48 -10.46
CA PRO A 145 -6.90 8.91 -11.81
C PRO A 145 -8.34 8.56 -12.23
N TRP A 146 -8.94 7.54 -11.61
CA TRP A 146 -10.34 7.13 -11.84
C TRP A 146 -11.36 7.79 -10.88
N GLY A 147 -10.93 8.70 -10.00
CA GLY A 147 -11.81 9.49 -9.15
C GLY A 147 -11.58 9.32 -7.65
N ASP A 148 -12.60 9.64 -6.87
CA ASP A 148 -12.57 9.54 -5.41
C ASP A 148 -12.69 8.09 -4.94
N VAL A 149 -11.72 7.65 -4.15
CA VAL A 149 -11.68 6.33 -3.54
C VAL A 149 -12.11 6.45 -2.08
N ARG A 150 -13.03 5.57 -1.68
CA ARG A 150 -13.52 5.45 -0.30
C ARG A 150 -12.93 4.20 0.33
N ARG A 151 -12.70 4.25 1.65
CA ARG A 151 -12.29 3.07 2.44
C ARG A 151 -13.23 1.88 2.17
N GLY A 152 -12.64 0.71 1.93
CA GLY A 152 -13.36 -0.51 1.57
C GLY A 152 -12.98 -1.02 0.18
N THR A 153 -13.71 -2.03 -0.31
CA THR A 153 -13.47 -2.61 -1.64
C THR A 153 -13.63 -1.55 -2.73
N ASP A 154 -12.59 -1.33 -3.52
CA ASP A 154 -12.61 -0.41 -4.66
C ASP A 154 -13.02 -1.16 -5.93
N TYR A 155 -14.32 -1.18 -6.20
CA TYR A 155 -14.89 -1.80 -7.40
C TYR A 155 -14.51 -1.07 -8.71
N ASN A 156 -13.91 0.12 -8.61
CA ASN A 156 -13.51 0.93 -9.76
C ASN A 156 -11.98 0.92 -9.96
N PHE A 157 -11.24 0.13 -9.19
CA PHE A 157 -9.80 -0.02 -9.37
C PHE A 157 -9.52 -0.65 -10.73
N MET A 158 -9.10 0.19 -11.69
CA MET A 158 -8.64 -0.17 -13.04
C MET A 158 -9.34 -1.42 -13.61
N PRO A 159 -10.68 -1.40 -13.78
CA PRO A 159 -11.41 -2.61 -14.12
C PRO A 159 -10.95 -3.17 -15.46
N THR A 160 -10.79 -4.49 -15.53
CA THR A 160 -10.44 -5.22 -16.75
C THR A 160 -11.58 -6.20 -17.05
N PRO A 161 -12.63 -5.77 -17.77
CA PRO A 161 -13.78 -6.62 -18.02
C PRO A 161 -13.36 -7.82 -18.87
N PRO A 162 -13.52 -9.07 -18.37
CA PRO A 162 -13.22 -10.23 -19.18
C PRO A 162 -14.31 -10.48 -20.22
N PRO A 163 -13.97 -11.16 -21.33
CA PRO A 163 -14.95 -11.67 -22.27
C PRO A 163 -15.84 -12.73 -21.62
N ASN A 164 -17.06 -12.85 -22.15
CA ASN A 164 -18.02 -13.89 -21.77
C ASN A 164 -17.54 -15.28 -22.21
#